data_AF-A0A536P1I2-F1
#
_entry.id   AF-A0A536P1I2-F1
#
_cell.length_a   1.000
_cell.length_b   1.000
_cell.length_c   1.000
_cell.angle_alpha   90.00
_cell.angle_beta   90.00
_cell.angle_gamma   90.00
#
_symmetry.space_group_name_H-M   'P 1'
#
loop_
_entity.id
_entity.type
_entity.pdbx_description
1 polymer ?
#
loop_
_entity_poly.entity_id
_entity_poly.type
_entity_poly.pdbx_seq_one_letter_code
_entity_poly.pdbx_strand_id
1 'polypeptide(L)'
;MTFLDAASQHPLLPTFALIALTYLSCLGAVLAAQLAWRGRTAYWLAVLGAFLFLLGALWGRGFLSGGASFTFVSVGIVLAVFAVALDLIFGPPFSQPGAEIR
;
A
#
# COMPACT_ATOMS: atom_id res chain seq x y z
N MET A 1 -8.62 8.53 -27.81
CA MET A 1 -9.64 7.59 -27.31
C MET A 1 -9.28 6.18 -27.77
N THR A 2 -8.24 5.57 -27.21
CA THR A 2 -7.70 4.28 -27.69
C THR A 2 -7.29 3.34 -26.56
N PHE A 3 -6.87 3.87 -25.40
CA PHE A 3 -6.52 3.05 -24.24
C PHE A 3 -7.73 2.50 -23.46
N LEU A 4 -8.89 3.15 -23.54
CA LEU A 4 -10.12 2.67 -22.89
C LEU A 4 -10.74 1.45 -23.60
N ASP A 5 -10.55 1.33 -24.92
CA ASP A 5 -11.03 0.17 -25.70
C ASP A 5 -10.11 -1.04 -25.59
N ALA A 6 -8.80 -0.86 -25.42
CA ALA A 6 -7.90 -1.99 -25.19
C ALA A 6 -8.17 -2.71 -23.85
N ALA A 7 -8.67 -1.98 -22.84
CA ALA A 7 -9.04 -2.53 -21.54
C ALA A 7 -10.35 -3.36 -21.59
N SER A 8 -11.24 -3.10 -22.56
CA SER A 8 -12.49 -3.85 -22.73
C SER A 8 -12.28 -5.19 -23.45
N GLN A 9 -11.21 -5.32 -24.25
CA GLN A 9 -10.89 -6.55 -24.99
C GLN A 9 -10.18 -7.62 -24.14
N HIS A 10 -9.61 -7.27 -22.99
CA HIS A 10 -8.95 -8.21 -22.09
C HIS A 10 -9.43 -8.05 -20.64
N PRO A 11 -10.63 -8.54 -20.27
CA PRO A 11 -11.16 -8.47 -18.89
C PRO A 11 -10.27 -9.17 -17.85
N LEU A 12 -9.33 -10.00 -18.31
CA LEU A 12 -8.33 -10.66 -17.47
C LEU A 12 -7.23 -9.70 -16.99
N LEU A 13 -6.79 -8.76 -17.83
CA LEU A 13 -5.67 -7.86 -17.54
C LEU A 13 -5.92 -6.95 -16.31
N PRO A 14 -7.06 -6.26 -16.17
CA PRO A 14 -7.34 -5.48 -14.96
C PRO A 14 -7.52 -6.38 -13.73
N THR A 15 -7.96 -7.62 -13.91
CA THR A 15 -8.11 -8.59 -12.82
C THR A 15 -6.75 -9.08 -12.32
N PHE A 16 -5.82 -9.45 -13.22
CA PHE A 16 -4.45 -9.79 -12.87
C PHE A 16 -3.71 -8.61 -12.21
N ALA A 17 -3.92 -7.38 -12.71
CA ALA A 17 -3.34 -6.18 -12.11
C ALA A 17 -3.85 -5.96 -10.68
N LEU A 18 -5.16 -6.13 -10.43
CA LEU A 18 -5.75 -6.05 -9.09
C LEU A 18 -5.19 -7.14 -8.15
N ILE A 19 -5.05 -8.38 -8.64
CA ILE A 19 -4.46 -9.48 -7.86
C ILE A 19 -3.02 -9.14 -7.48
N ALA A 20 -2.20 -8.70 -8.44
CA ALA A 20 -0.82 -8.31 -8.20
C ALA A 20 -0.71 -7.15 -7.20
N LEU A 21 -1.54 -6.11 -7.36
CA LEU A 21 -1.61 -4.97 -6.44
C LEU A 21 -2.01 -5.39 -5.03
N THR A 22 -3.00 -6.27 -4.90
CA THR A 22 -3.44 -6.81 -3.61
C THR A 22 -2.31 -7.57 -2.93
N TYR A 23 -1.60 -8.41 -3.70
CA TYR A 23 -0.47 -9.18 -3.18
C TYR A 23 0.69 -8.29 -2.73
N LEU A 24 1.06 -7.30 -3.55
CA LEU A 24 2.06 -6.29 -3.21
C LEU A 24 1.66 -5.49 -1.98
N SER A 25 0.38 -5.15 -1.83
CA SER A 25 -0.13 -4.42 -0.67
C SER A 25 -0.03 -5.27 0.61
N CYS A 26 -0.37 -6.57 0.53
CA CYS A 26 -0.18 -7.49 1.65
C CYS A 26 1.30 -7.64 2.03
N LEU A 27 2.20 -7.86 1.07
CA LEU A 27 3.64 -7.94 1.33
C LEU A 27 4.17 -6.63 1.94
N GLY A 28 3.76 -5.49 1.39
CA GLY A 28 4.11 -4.17 1.92
C GLY A 28 3.60 -3.95 3.35
N ALA A 29 2.38 -4.39 3.66
CA ALA A 29 1.81 -4.31 5.00
C ALA A 29 2.57 -5.18 6.02
N VAL A 30 2.95 -6.40 5.63
CA VAL A 30 3.75 -7.29 6.48
C VAL A 30 5.12 -6.66 6.78
N LEU A 31 5.79 -6.11 5.76
CA LEU A 31 7.06 -5.41 5.92
C LEU A 31 6.91 -4.17 6.81
N ALA A 32 5.87 -3.36 6.57
CA ALA A 32 5.55 -2.19 7.39
C ALA A 32 5.29 -2.58 8.86
N ALA A 33 4.54 -3.65 9.10
CA ALA A 33 4.29 -4.15 10.45
C ALA A 33 5.58 -4.62 11.14
N GLN A 34 6.47 -5.32 10.42
CA GLN A 34 7.78 -5.69 10.96
C GLN A 34 8.64 -4.47 11.31
N LEU A 35 8.66 -3.45 10.44
CA LEU A 35 9.39 -2.21 10.69
C LEU A 35 8.81 -1.44 11.88
N ALA A 36 7.49 -1.39 11.98
CA ALA A 36 6.79 -0.80 13.12
C ALA A 36 7.12 -1.51 14.44
N TRP A 37 7.19 -2.85 14.43
CA TRP A 37 7.60 -3.65 15.60
C TRP A 37 9.08 -3.48 15.96
N ARG A 38 9.94 -3.16 14.99
CA ARG A 38 11.34 -2.81 15.22
C ARG A 38 11.55 -1.39 15.76
N GLY A 39 10.48 -0.68 16.13
CA GLY A 39 10.52 0.64 16.75
C GLY A 39 10.31 1.80 15.78
N ARG A 40 10.11 1.55 14.49
CA ARG A 40 9.80 2.59 13.50
C ARG A 40 8.29 2.88 13.46
N THR A 41 7.80 3.59 14.47
CA THR A 41 6.36 3.79 14.72
C THR A 41 5.59 4.43 13.55
N ALA A 42 6.24 5.23 12.70
CA ALA A 42 5.64 5.83 11.51
C ALA A 42 5.04 4.77 10.56
N TYR A 43 5.60 3.56 10.50
CA TYR A 43 5.08 2.49 9.65
C TYR A 43 3.73 1.93 10.10
N TRP A 44 3.24 2.24 11.31
CA TRP A 44 1.85 1.93 11.68
C TRP A 44 0.84 2.65 10.80
N LEU A 45 1.16 3.87 10.31
CA LEU A 45 0.32 4.53 9.30
C LEU A 45 0.34 3.77 7.97
N ALA A 46 1.47 3.18 7.57
CA ALA A 46 1.52 2.36 6.36
C ALA A 46 0.69 1.09 6.47
N VAL A 47 0.69 0.44 7.65
CA VAL A 47 -0.18 -0.70 7.94
C VAL A 47 -1.66 -0.30 7.86
N LEU A 48 -2.03 0.83 8.46
CA LEU A 48 -3.40 1.35 8.41
C LEU A 48 -3.80 1.71 6.97
N GLY A 49 -2.91 2.34 6.20
CA GLY A 49 -3.11 2.67 4.79
C GLY A 49 -3.32 1.44 3.93
N ALA A 50 -2.51 0.40 4.11
CA ALA A 50 -2.67 -0.87 3.39
C ALA A 50 -3.99 -1.57 3.75
N PHE A 51 -4.42 -1.50 5.02
CA PHE A 51 -5.73 -2.03 5.43
C PHE A 51 -6.89 -1.29 4.74
N LEU A 52 -6.85 0.04 4.69
CA LEU A 52 -7.86 0.85 4.00
C LEU A 52 -7.86 0.57 2.49
N PHE A 53 -6.69 0.42 1.88
CA PHE A 53 -6.56 0.05 0.47
C PHE A 53 -7.20 -1.32 0.19
N LEU A 54 -6.91 -2.33 1.01
CA LEU A 54 -7.50 -3.67 0.89
C LEU A 54 -9.02 -3.61 1.06
N LEU A 55 -9.52 -2.83 2.03
CA LEU A 55 -10.96 -2.64 2.23
C LEU A 55 -11.62 -2.04 0.97
N GLY A 56 -11.05 -0.99 0.40
CA GLY A 56 -11.54 -0.37 -0.83
C GLY A 56 -11.48 -1.30 -2.05
N ALA A 57 -10.38 -2.05 -2.20
CA ALA A 57 -10.13 -2.94 -3.32
C ALA A 57 -10.98 -4.21 -3.29
N LEU A 58 -11.18 -4.82 -2.11
CA LEU A 58 -11.96 -6.07 -1.95
C LEU A 58 -13.46 -5.81 -1.85
N TRP A 59 -13.89 -4.83 -1.05
CA TRP A 59 -15.32 -4.60 -0.82
C TRP A 59 -15.97 -3.70 -1.88
N GLY A 60 -15.17 -3.04 -2.72
CA GLY A 60 -15.71 -2.16 -3.76
C GLY A 60 -16.43 -2.84 -4.93
N ARG A 61 -16.30 -4.16 -5.07
CA ARG A 61 -17.02 -4.91 -6.12
C ARG A 61 -18.40 -5.44 -5.71
N GLY A 62 -18.86 -5.20 -4.47
CA GLY A 62 -20.16 -5.73 -4.05
C GLY A 62 -20.84 -5.10 -2.83
N PHE A 63 -20.11 -4.38 -1.96
CA PHE A 63 -20.66 -3.86 -0.70
C PHE A 63 -20.60 -2.33 -0.56
N LEU A 64 -19.73 -1.65 -1.32
CA LEU A 64 -19.52 -0.21 -1.23
C LEU A 64 -19.89 0.49 -2.54
N SER A 65 -20.37 1.75 -2.46
CA SER A 65 -20.55 2.57 -3.66
C SER A 65 -19.18 2.84 -4.32
N GLY A 66 -19.16 2.95 -5.65
CA GLY A 66 -17.89 3.13 -6.39
C GLY A 66 -17.06 4.34 -5.90
N GLY A 67 -17.73 5.40 -5.42
CA GLY A 67 -17.05 6.56 -4.82
C GLY A 67 -16.40 6.27 -3.47
N ALA A 68 -17.05 5.48 -2.61
CA ALA A 68 -16.48 5.07 -1.33
C ALA A 68 -15.24 4.18 -1.53
N SER A 69 -15.31 3.22 -2.45
CA SER A 69 -14.18 2.34 -2.78
C SER A 69 -12.99 3.10 -3.32
N PHE A 70 -13.22 4.05 -4.23
CA PHE A 70 -12.17 4.92 -4.74
C PHE A 70 -11.51 5.72 -3.61
N THR A 71 -12.32 6.29 -2.71
CA THR A 71 -11.83 7.08 -1.57
C THR A 71 -10.94 6.23 -0.66
N PHE A 72 -11.37 5.01 -0.29
CA PHE A 72 -10.57 4.11 0.53
C PHE A 72 -9.24 3.70 -0.11
N VAL A 73 -9.27 3.40 -1.42
CA VAL A 73 -8.06 3.09 -2.19
C VAL A 73 -7.09 4.28 -2.20
N SER A 74 -7.57 5.48 -2.54
CA SER A 74 -6.75 6.69 -2.61
C SER A 74 -6.18 7.07 -1.25
N VAL A 75 -7.01 7.10 -0.21
CA VAL A 75 -6.57 7.42 1.17
C VAL A 75 -5.56 6.40 1.65
N GLY A 76 -5.78 5.11 1.38
CA GLY A 76 -4.83 4.04 1.75
C GLY A 76 -3.44 4.24 1.15
N ILE A 77 -3.38 4.58 -0.15
CA ILE A 77 -2.12 4.88 -0.84
C ILE A 77 -1.46 6.12 -0.24
N VAL A 78 -2.20 7.21 -0.05
CA VAL A 78 -1.67 8.46 0.50
C VAL A 78 -1.10 8.24 1.91
N LEU A 79 -1.80 7.50 2.77
CA LEU A 79 -1.30 7.17 4.11
C LEU A 79 0.00 6.37 4.06
N ALA A 80 0.07 5.38 3.16
CA ALA A 80 1.26 4.54 3.01
C ALA A 80 2.47 5.35 2.54
N VAL A 81 2.30 6.22 1.55
CA VAL A 81 3.36 7.12 1.07
C VAL A 81 3.78 8.11 2.17
N PHE A 82 2.80 8.68 2.88
CA PHE A 82 3.06 9.63 3.95
C PHE A 82 3.83 9.00 5.11
N ALA A 83 3.49 7.78 5.50
CA ALA A 83 4.22 7.03 6.52
C ALA A 83 5.69 6.81 6.15
N VAL A 84 5.95 6.44 4.90
CA VAL A 84 7.32 6.27 4.39
C VAL A 84 8.06 7.60 4.39
N ALA A 85 7.41 8.69 3.96
CA ALA A 85 8.00 10.02 4.00
C ALA A 85 8.34 10.46 5.44
N LEU A 86 7.45 10.23 6.40
CA LEU A 86 7.71 10.50 7.81
C LEU A 86 8.90 9.69 8.33
N ASP A 87 9.01 8.42 7.95
CA ASP A 87 10.13 7.59 8.37
C ASP A 87 11.46 8.04 7.74
N LEU A 88 11.44 8.55 6.51
CA LEU A 88 12.63 9.10 5.87
C LEU A 88 13.08 10.44 6.47
N ILE A 89 12.13 11.26 6.94
CA ILE A 89 12.42 12.59 7.52
C ILE A 89 12.79 12.51 9.00
N PHE A 90 12.05 11.71 9.77
CA PHE A 90 12.12 11.67 11.24
C PHE A 90 12.63 10.34 11.80
N GLY A 91 12.74 9.31 10.96
CA GLY A 91 13.18 8.01 11.41
C GLY A 91 14.68 7.98 11.73
N PRO A 92 15.11 7.05 12.60
CA PRO A 92 16.53 6.87 12.88
C PRO A 92 17.30 6.56 11.57
N PRO A 93 18.57 6.99 11.46
CA PRO A 93 19.39 6.59 10.31
C PRO A 93 19.36 5.05 10.22
N PHE A 94 19.29 4.50 9.00
CA PHE A 94 19.44 3.06 8.82
C PHE A 94 20.77 2.66 9.47
N SER A 95 20.74 1.97 10.60
CA SER A 95 21.95 1.42 11.22
C SER A 95 22.62 0.55 10.16
N GLN A 96 23.71 1.03 9.58
CA GLN A 96 24.52 0.25 8.66
C GLN A 96 25.01 -0.96 9.45
N PRO A 97 24.69 -2.20 9.02
CA PRO A 97 25.25 -3.40 9.63
C PRO A 97 26.72 -3.51 9.20
N GLY A 98 27.60 -2.71 9.80
CA GLY A 98 29.02 -2.67 9.47
C GLY A 98 29.87 -1.57 10.12
N ALA A 99 29.32 -0.73 11.00
CA ALA A 99 30.08 0.36 11.64
C ALA A 99 30.63 0.05 13.06
N GLU A 100 30.68 -1.23 13.42
CA GLU A 100 31.34 -1.76 14.62
C GLU A 100 32.01 -3.06 14.17
N ILE A 101 33.33 -3.29 14.19
CA ILE A 101 34.38 -2.88 15.13
C ILE A 101 35.73 -2.81 14.38
N ARG A 102 36.49 -1.74 14.63
CA ARG A 102 37.96 -1.72 14.63
C ARG A 102 38.41 -1.78 16.08
#